data_AF-A0A2E4Y2Z6-F1
#
_entry.id   AF-A0A2E4Y2Z6-F1
#
_cell.length_a   1.000
_cell.length_b   1.000
_cell.length_c   1.000
_cell.angle_alpha   90.00
_cell.angle_beta   90.00
_cell.angle_gamma   90.00
#
_symmetry.space_group_name_H-M   'P 1'
#
loop_
_entity.id
_entity.type
_entity.pdbx_description
1 polymer ?
#
loop_
_entity_poly.entity_id
_entity_poly.type
_entity_poly.pdbx_seq_one_letter_code
_entity_poly.pdbx_strand_id
1 'polypeptide(L)'
;MTFMKFKIIQSKEEHTLETNLVDIIFNINHVVSIKPIKIILGESIIDGYWIRLTNGKKYKATSIPTELRKIFISSEEEKSEEDLSSKDSLHLH
;
A
#
# COMPACT_ATOMS: atom_id res chain seq x y z
N MET A 1 -13.40 17.25 -11.38
CA MET A 1 -13.62 16.07 -10.52
C MET A 1 -12.92 14.90 -11.18
N THR A 2 -12.02 14.22 -10.48
CA THR A 2 -11.22 13.14 -11.07
C THR A 2 -11.53 11.84 -10.34
N PHE A 3 -12.07 10.87 -11.06
CA PHE A 3 -12.43 9.56 -10.54
C PHE A 3 -11.42 8.52 -11.03
N MET A 4 -10.97 7.64 -10.15
CA MET A 4 -10.13 6.52 -10.56
C MET A 4 -10.58 5.22 -9.92
N LYS A 5 -10.24 4.13 -10.59
CA LYS A 5 -10.57 2.77 -10.19
C LYS A 5 -9.52 2.22 -9.23
N PHE A 6 -9.97 1.70 -8.10
CA PHE A 6 -9.17 1.08 -7.07
C PHE A 6 -9.64 -0.35 -6.87
N LYS A 7 -8.72 -1.23 -6.51
CA LYS A 7 -9.08 -2.59 -6.09
C LYS A 7 -8.97 -2.64 -4.57
N ILE A 8 -10.10 -2.59 -3.89
CA ILE A 8 -10.17 -2.62 -2.42
C ILE A 8 -10.43 -4.03 -1.90
N ILE A 9 -9.96 -4.28 -0.69
CA ILE A 9 -10.31 -5.46 0.08
C ILE A 9 -11.57 -5.15 0.88
N GLN A 10 -12.66 -5.86 0.58
CA GLN A 10 -13.89 -5.81 1.37
C GLN A 10 -13.90 -7.02 2.32
N SER A 11 -13.35 -6.87 3.52
CA SER A 11 -13.59 -7.83 4.60
C SER A 11 -14.99 -7.59 5.14
N LYS A 12 -15.92 -8.49 4.84
CA LYS A 12 -17.24 -8.49 5.47
C LYS A 12 -17.19 -9.12 6.87
N GLU A 13 -16.16 -9.93 7.16
CA GLU A 13 -15.93 -10.60 8.44
C GLU A 13 -14.42 -10.71 8.71
N GLU A 14 -14.00 -10.59 9.98
CA GLU A 14 -12.60 -10.60 10.42
C GLU A 14 -11.87 -11.94 10.20
N HIS A 15 -12.57 -12.99 9.74
CA HIS A 15 -12.07 -14.37 9.76
C HIS A 15 -12.28 -15.18 8.48
N THR A 16 -12.87 -14.64 7.41
CA THR A 16 -13.01 -15.38 6.15
C THR A 16 -11.80 -15.17 5.23
N LEU A 17 -11.09 -16.27 4.97
CA LEU A 17 -9.91 -16.41 4.10
C LEU A 17 -10.14 -15.95 2.65
N GLU A 18 -11.40 -15.75 2.25
CA GLU A 18 -11.77 -15.20 0.95
C GLU A 18 -11.84 -13.68 1.02
N THR A 19 -10.69 -13.02 0.85
CA THR A 19 -10.70 -11.57 0.60
C THR A 19 -11.47 -11.28 -0.67
N ASN A 20 -12.65 -10.72 -0.49
CA ASN A 20 -13.47 -10.21 -1.58
C ASN A 20 -12.80 -8.94 -2.10
N LEU A 21 -12.04 -9.08 -3.19
CA LEU A 21 -11.45 -7.97 -3.90
C LEU A 21 -12.53 -7.32 -4.75
N VAL A 22 -12.87 -6.07 -4.42
CA VAL A 22 -13.91 -5.31 -5.11
C VAL A 22 -13.28 -4.14 -5.84
N ASP A 23 -13.65 -4.01 -7.10
CA ASP A 23 -13.33 -2.85 -7.90
C ASP A 23 -14.26 -1.69 -7.51
N ILE A 24 -13.69 -0.60 -7.01
CA ILE A 24 -14.41 0.60 -6.59
C ILE A 24 -13.85 1.83 -7.28
N ILE A 25 -14.70 2.82 -7.52
CA ILE A 25 -14.27 4.11 -8.07
C ILE A 25 -14.29 5.14 -6.96
N PHE A 26 -13.14 5.75 -6.66
CA PHE A 26 -13.04 6.86 -5.72
C PHE A 26 -12.75 8.17 -6.45
N ASN A 27 -13.32 9.25 -5.94
CA ASN A 27 -12.96 10.60 -6.35
C ASN A 27 -11.66 11.00 -5.64
N ILE A 28 -10.61 11.24 -6.44
CA ILE A 28 -9.25 11.53 -5.97
C ILE A 28 -9.19 12.83 -5.17
N ASN A 29 -10.07 13.78 -5.47
CA ASN A 29 -10.15 15.05 -4.75
C ASN A 29 -10.53 14.85 -3.27
N HIS A 30 -11.08 13.69 -2.91
CA HIS A 30 -11.40 13.32 -1.53
C HIS A 30 -10.38 12.37 -0.92
N VAL A 31 -9.32 11.99 -1.63
CA VAL A 31 -8.24 11.18 -1.08
C VAL A 31 -7.25 12.09 -0.37
N VAL A 32 -7.08 11.87 0.93
CA VAL A 32 -6.18 12.66 1.79
C VAL A 32 -4.78 12.06 1.80
N SER A 33 -4.68 10.73 1.86
CA SER A 33 -3.40 10.04 1.90
C SER A 33 -3.52 8.63 1.36
N ILE A 34 -2.47 8.17 0.68
CA ILE A 34 -2.27 6.77 0.32
C ILE A 34 -0.94 6.35 0.93
N LYS A 35 -0.94 5.28 1.74
CA LYS A 35 0.29 4.74 2.35
C LYS A 35 0.51 3.29 1.95
N PRO A 36 1.70 2.89 1.51
CA PRO A 36 2.01 1.50 1.26
C PRO A 36 1.96 0.70 2.58
N ILE A 37 1.41 -0.49 2.53
CA ILE A 37 1.37 -1.44 3.65
C ILE A 37 1.60 -2.86 3.15
N LYS A 38 2.09 -3.72 4.03
CA LYS A 38 2.07 -5.17 3.83
C LYS A 38 0.79 -5.74 4.43
N ILE A 39 0.05 -6.51 3.65
CA ILE A 39 -1.20 -7.16 4.06
C ILE A 39 -0.93 -8.66 4.12
N ILE A 40 -1.24 -9.26 5.27
CA ILE A 40 -1.15 -10.71 5.45
C ILE A 40 -2.48 -11.30 4.95
N LEU A 41 -2.38 -12.14 3.92
CA LEU A 41 -3.49 -12.79 3.28
C LEU A 41 -3.31 -14.32 3.37
N GLY A 42 -3.95 -14.93 4.37
CA GLY A 42 -3.69 -16.34 4.69
C GLY A 42 -2.22 -16.55 5.04
N GLU A 43 -1.51 -17.37 4.26
CA GLU A 43 -0.08 -17.65 4.42
C GLU A 43 0.84 -16.72 3.59
N SER A 44 0.27 -15.83 2.77
CA SER A 44 1.03 -14.96 1.87
C SER A 44 1.05 -13.50 2.34
N ILE A 45 2.19 -12.83 2.19
CA ILE A 45 2.29 -11.38 2.41
C ILE A 45 2.20 -10.69 1.06
N ILE A 46 1.20 -9.82 0.89
CA ILE A 46 1.00 -9.03 -0.32
C ILE A 46 1.23 -7.55 -0.04
N ASP A 47 1.70 -6.83 -1.04
CA ASP A 47 1.75 -5.38 -0.98
C ASP A 47 0.36 -4.79 -1.21
N GLY A 48 0.01 -3.81 -0.39
CA GLY A 48 -1.24 -3.09 -0.46
C GLY A 48 -1.08 -1.65 -0.02
N TYR A 49 -2.21 -0.96 0.11
CA TYR A 49 -2.26 0.47 0.36
C TYR A 49 -3.39 0.83 1.32
N TRP A 50 -3.09 1.68 2.31
CA TRP A 50 -4.11 2.38 3.09
C TRP A 50 -4.51 3.64 2.37
N ILE A 51 -5.79 3.75 2.02
CA ILE A 51 -6.40 4.94 1.45
C ILE A 51 -7.23 5.62 2.53
N ARG A 52 -6.90 6.88 2.86
CA ARG A 52 -7.70 7.71 3.76
C ARG A 52 -8.46 8.74 2.96
N LEU A 53 -9.76 8.84 3.20
CA LEU A 53 -10.62 9.83 2.57
C LEU A 53 -10.87 11.04 3.50
N THR A 54 -11.30 12.17 2.93
CA THR A 54 -11.61 13.41 3.66
C THR A 54 -12.75 13.23 4.66
N ASN A 55 -13.65 12.27 4.41
CA ASN A 55 -14.76 11.93 5.32
C ASN A 55 -14.33 11.06 6.52
N GLY A 56 -13.03 10.80 6.69
CA GLY A 56 -12.49 9.98 7.77
C GLY A 56 -12.53 8.47 7.52
N LYS A 57 -13.16 8.01 6.43
CA LYS A 57 -13.17 6.58 6.07
C LYS A 57 -11.79 6.14 5.60
N LYS A 58 -11.44 4.89 5.93
CA LYS A 58 -10.19 4.25 5.56
C LYS A 58 -10.49 2.97 4.79
N TYR A 59 -9.73 2.72 3.72
CA TYR A 59 -9.87 1.53 2.88
C TYR A 59 -8.51 0.88 2.67
N LYS A 60 -8.48 -0.46 2.67
CA LYS A 60 -7.32 -1.23 2.23
C LYS A 60 -7.48 -1.55 0.75
N ALA A 61 -6.46 -1.25 -0.05
CA ALA A 61 -6.41 -1.59 -1.46
C ALA A 61 -5.24 -2.51 -1.76
N THR A 62 -5.42 -3.47 -2.65
CA THR A 62 -4.31 -4.28 -3.20
C THR A 62 -3.68 -3.62 -4.42
N SER A 63 -4.43 -2.75 -5.11
CA SER A 63 -3.95 -2.02 -6.27
C SER A 63 -4.52 -0.61 -6.31
N ILE A 64 -3.65 0.34 -6.62
CA ILE A 64 -3.98 1.74 -6.89
C ILE A 64 -3.59 2.09 -8.34
N PRO A 65 -4.25 3.08 -8.96
CA PRO A 65 -3.85 3.63 -10.25
C PRO A 65 -2.38 4.11 -10.26
N THR A 66 -1.67 3.86 -11.34
CA THR A 66 -0.26 4.26 -11.53
C THR A 66 -0.05 5.77 -11.38
N GLU A 67 -1.03 6.58 -11.77
CA GLU A 67 -1.00 8.04 -11.63
C GLU A 67 -0.90 8.45 -10.16
N LEU A 68 -1.61 7.77 -9.25
CA LEU A 68 -1.55 8.06 -7.82
C LEU A 68 -0.29 7.53 -7.17
N ARG A 69 0.24 6.41 -7.66
CA ARG A 69 1.55 5.91 -7.21
C ARG A 69 2.62 7.00 -7.38
N LYS A 70 2.63 7.69 -8.52
CA LYS A 70 3.58 8.79 -8.76
C LYS A 70 3.33 10.06 -7.96
N ILE A 71 2.14 10.25 -7.37
CA ILE A 71 1.81 11.47 -6.62
C ILE A 71 1.99 11.26 -5.12
N PHE A 72 1.63 10.07 -4.62
CA PHE A 72 1.58 9.77 -3.20
C PHE A 72 2.74 8.89 -2.71
N ILE A 73 3.40 8.13 -3.59
CA ILE A 73 4.49 7.21 -3.20
C ILE A 73 5.86 7.77 -3.60
N SER A 74 5.92 8.65 -4.60
CA SER A 74 7.16 9.34 -5.00
C SER A 74 7.80 10.20 -3.89
N SER A 75 7.11 10.42 -2.77
CA SER A 75 7.66 11.11 -1.60
C SER A 75 8.36 10.18 -0.59
N GLU A 76 8.32 8.85 -0.77
CA GLU A 76 8.91 7.88 0.17
C GLU A 76 10.06 7.03 -0.42
N GLU A 77 10.40 7.17 -1.71
CA GLU A 77 11.46 6.37 -2.38
C GLU A 77 12.87 6.98 -2.38
N GLU A 78 13.17 7.97 -1.53
CA GLU A 78 14.56 8.38 -1.23
C GLU A 78 14.99 7.93 0.17
N LYS A 79 15.06 6.61 0.41
CA LYS A 79 15.84 6.02 1.53
C LYS A 79 15.82 4.49 1.54
N SER A 80 16.53 3.84 0.61
CA SER A 80 17.04 2.49 0.84
C SER A 80 17.98 2.03 -0.28
N GLU A 81 19.17 2.61 -0.39
CA GLU A 81 20.26 1.99 -1.16
C GLU A 81 21.63 2.56 -0.79
N GLU A 82 21.98 2.59 0.50
CA GLU A 82 23.36 2.87 0.94
C GLU A 82 23.61 2.35 2.36
N ASP A 83 23.57 1.02 2.59
CA ASP A 83 24.10 0.45 3.84
C ASP A 83 24.46 -1.05 3.75
N LEU A 84 25.01 -1.48 2.60
CA LEU A 84 25.60 -2.82 2.44
C LEU A 84 26.91 -2.75 1.65
N SER A 85 27.89 -1.99 2.15
CA SER A 85 29.30 -2.18 1.76
C SER A 85 30.25 -1.48 2.73
N SER A 86 30.63 -2.17 3.80
CA SER A 86 31.83 -1.98 4.63
C SER A 86 31.68 -2.84 5.89
N LYS A 87 32.46 -3.84 6.24
CA LYS A 87 33.75 -4.36 5.79
C LYS A 87 33.79 -5.83 6.21
N ASP A 88 33.98 -6.74 5.25
CA ASP A 88 34.84 -7.90 5.48
C ASP A 88 36.19 -7.39 5.96
N SER A 89 36.62 -7.77 7.18
CA SER A 89 38.03 -8.01 7.52
C SER A 89 38.24 -8.18 9.03
N LEU A 90 38.74 -9.36 9.40
CA LEU A 90 39.69 -9.65 10.50
C LEU A 90 39.07 -9.66 11.92
N HIS A 91 39.36 -10.60 12.83
CA HIS A 91 40.45 -11.56 12.88
C HIS A 91 40.11 -12.72 13.82
N LEU A 92 40.71 -13.85 13.49
CA LEU A 92 40.86 -15.07 14.25
C LEU A 92 41.86 -14.86 15.41
N HIS A 93 41.47 -15.13 16.65
CA HIS A 93 42.27 -15.83 17.68
C HIS A 93 41.45 -16.07 18.94
#